data_AF-A0AA96WRA8-F1
#
_entry.id   AF-A0AA96WRA8-F1
#
_cell.length_a   1.000
_cell.length_b   1.000
_cell.length_c   1.000
_cell.angle_alpha   90.00
_cell.angle_beta   90.00
_cell.angle_gamma   90.00
#
_symmetry.space_group_name_H-M   'P 1'
#
loop_
_entity.id
_entity.type
_entity.pdbx_description
1 polymer ?
#
loop_
_entity_poly.entity_id
_entity_poly.type
_entity_poly.pdbx_seq_one_letter_code
_entity_poly.pdbx_strand_id
1 'polypeptide(L)'
;MSRVSQAVYTAFSLRHFFLAFALRQDIRNLYEFLDWVMILPEPIEDQFWQELKQFEEAQNVAYITNAERIGRREGFKEGRQEGRQEGTEQTQRDIAIALLREGMSIEKIAQVTKLSIEQVQQLQSENP
;
A
#
# COMPACT_ATOMS: atom_id res chain seq x y z
N MET A 1 -36.18 15.26 16.82
CA MET A 1 -35.19 15.40 15.73
C MET A 1 -35.62 16.55 14.83
N SER A 2 -34.79 17.59 14.71
CA SER A 2 -35.20 18.93 14.27
C SER A 2 -35.40 19.01 12.75
N ARG A 3 -36.38 19.81 12.31
CA ARG A 3 -36.70 20.10 10.90
C ARG A 3 -35.52 20.62 10.05
N VAL A 4 -34.43 21.02 10.70
CA VAL A 4 -33.18 21.47 10.06
C VAL A 4 -32.45 20.31 9.37
N SER A 5 -32.48 19.11 9.95
CA SER A 5 -31.79 17.93 9.40
C SER A 5 -32.41 17.45 8.07
N GLN A 6 -33.73 17.55 7.95
CA GLN A 6 -34.43 17.15 6.73
C GLN A 6 -34.21 18.15 5.59
N ALA A 7 -34.16 19.46 5.87
CA ALA A 7 -33.87 20.48 4.86
C ALA A 7 -32.46 20.38 4.27
N VAL A 8 -31.46 20.04 5.10
CA VAL A 8 -30.07 19.83 4.67
C VAL A 8 -29.96 18.57 3.80
N TYR A 9 -30.66 17.50 4.16
CA TYR A 9 -30.67 16.25 3.39
C TYR A 9 -31.33 16.45 2.02
N THR A 10 -32.48 17.15 1.94
CA THR A 10 -33.16 17.41 0.66
C THR A 10 -32.32 18.28 -0.27
N ALA A 11 -31.60 19.27 0.27
CA ALA A 11 -30.69 20.12 -0.51
C ALA A 11 -29.45 19.35 -1.02
N PHE A 12 -28.93 18.41 -0.23
CA PHE A 12 -27.82 17.55 -0.62
C PHE A 12 -28.23 16.57 -1.72
N SER A 13 -29.38 15.91 -1.59
CA SER A 13 -29.93 14.97 -2.57
C SER A 13 -30.28 15.64 -3.90
N LEU A 14 -30.84 16.85 -3.88
CA LEU A 14 -31.15 17.62 -5.09
C LEU A 14 -29.88 18.12 -5.79
N ARG A 15 -28.86 18.54 -5.05
CA ARG A 15 -27.55 18.90 -5.61
C ARG A 15 -26.86 17.70 -6.25
N HIS A 16 -26.94 16.53 -5.61
CA HIS A 16 -26.37 15.27 -6.12
C HIS A 16 -27.09 14.79 -7.39
N PHE A 17 -28.43 14.86 -7.40
CA PHE A 17 -29.25 14.54 -8.57
C PHE A 17 -29.03 15.51 -9.73
N PHE A 18 -28.90 16.82 -9.46
CA PHE A 18 -28.64 17.83 -10.49
C PHE A 18 -27.25 17.70 -11.12
N LEU A 19 -26.23 17.37 -10.32
CA LEU A 19 -24.88 17.06 -10.82
C LEU A 19 -24.86 15.78 -11.66
N ALA A 20 -25.55 14.72 -11.20
CA ALA A 20 -25.70 13.47 -11.96
C ALA A 20 -26.51 13.64 -13.26
N PHE A 21 -27.50 14.56 -13.27
CA PHE A 21 -28.29 14.89 -14.45
C PHE A 21 -27.49 15.72 -15.46
N ALA A 22 -26.68 16.68 -15.00
CA ALA A 22 -25.77 17.45 -15.84
C ALA A 22 -24.68 16.56 -16.50
N LEU A 23 -24.32 15.44 -15.87
CA LEU A 23 -23.35 14.44 -16.34
C LEU A 23 -23.84 13.57 -17.53
N ARG A 24 -25.12 13.65 -17.92
CA ARG A 24 -25.66 12.89 -19.06
C ARG A 24 -25.10 13.32 -20.43
N GLN A 25 -24.37 14.44 -20.52
CA GLN A 25 -23.87 15.00 -21.78
C GLN A 25 -22.39 14.70 -22.08
N ASP A 26 -21.58 14.16 -21.16
CA ASP A 26 -20.15 13.93 -21.43
C ASP A 26 -19.65 12.58 -20.87
N ILE A 27 -19.93 11.52 -21.62
CA ILE A 27 -19.37 10.17 -21.40
C ILE A 27 -17.83 10.17 -21.44
N ARG A 28 -17.21 11.21 -22.02
CA ARG A 28 -15.74 11.34 -22.09
C ARG A 28 -15.10 11.76 -20.76
N ASN A 29 -15.84 12.37 -19.84
CA ASN A 29 -15.33 12.74 -18.51
C ASN A 29 -15.67 11.73 -17.41
N LEU A 30 -16.34 10.62 -17.73
CA LEU A 30 -16.73 9.64 -16.72
C LEU A 30 -15.51 8.98 -16.08
N TYR A 31 -14.46 8.70 -16.84
CA TYR A 31 -13.23 8.09 -16.29
C TYR A 31 -12.43 9.09 -15.44
N GLU A 32 -12.29 10.35 -15.86
CA GLU A 32 -11.65 11.39 -15.05
C GLU A 32 -12.45 11.71 -13.78
N PHE A 33 -13.77 11.72 -13.87
CA PHE A 33 -14.66 11.89 -12.72
C PHE A 33 -14.55 10.71 -11.75
N LEU A 34 -14.50 9.48 -12.25
CA LEU A 34 -14.28 8.30 -11.42
C LEU A 34 -12.90 8.34 -10.76
N ASP A 35 -11.85 8.76 -11.48
CA ASP A 35 -10.51 8.95 -10.89
C ASP A 35 -10.51 10.01 -9.78
N TRP A 36 -11.25 11.11 -9.95
CA TRP A 36 -11.34 12.16 -8.93
C TRP A 36 -12.26 11.81 -7.75
N VAL A 37 -13.28 10.98 -7.98
CA VAL A 37 -14.12 10.42 -6.92
C VAL A 37 -13.42 9.26 -6.19
N MET A 38 -12.46 8.59 -6.84
CA MET A 38 -11.64 7.53 -6.24
C MET A 38 -10.49 8.06 -5.36
N ILE A 39 -10.14 9.35 -5.44
CA ILE A 39 -9.23 10.00 -4.48
C ILE A 39 -10.08 10.71 -3.44
N LEU A 40 -10.51 9.96 -2.44
CA LEU A 40 -11.25 10.50 -1.30
C LEU A 40 -10.26 11.27 -0.41
N PRO A 41 -10.51 12.53 -0.03
CA PRO A 41 -9.66 13.22 0.94
C PRO A 41 -9.58 12.38 2.22
N GLU A 42 -8.37 12.18 2.78
CA GLU A 42 -8.13 11.38 4.00
C GLU A 42 -9.23 11.49 5.08
N PRO A 43 -9.72 12.69 5.46
CA PRO A 43 -10.74 12.80 6.51
C PRO A 43 -12.12 12.21 6.16
N ILE A 44 -12.43 12.06 4.87
CA ILE A 44 -13.68 11.48 4.37
C ILE A 44 -13.51 9.99 4.09
N GLU A 45 -12.29 9.57 3.77
CA GLU A 45 -11.95 8.18 3.50
C GLU A 45 -12.25 7.26 4.68
N ASP A 46 -11.80 7.63 5.87
CA ASP A 46 -12.04 6.84 7.08
C ASP A 46 -13.54 6.69 7.39
N GLN A 47 -14.33 7.75 7.20
CA GLN A 47 -15.77 7.73 7.45
C GLN A 47 -16.49 6.80 6.46
N PHE A 48 -16.11 6.89 5.18
CA PHE A 48 -16.66 6.03 4.14
C PHE A 48 -16.35 4.55 4.39
N TRP A 49 -15.10 4.21 4.76
CA TRP A 49 -14.72 2.84 5.08
C TRP A 49 -15.44 2.29 6.31
N GLN A 50 -15.68 3.13 7.33
CA GLN A 50 -16.45 2.75 8.51
C GLN A 50 -17.92 2.44 8.19
N GLU A 51 -18.57 3.29 7.40
CA GLU A 51 -19.96 3.08 6.98
C GLU A 51 -20.10 1.85 6.07
N LEU A 52 -19.16 1.66 5.14
CA LEU A 52 -19.14 0.49 4.26
C LEU A 52 -19.00 -0.80 5.06
N LYS A 53 -18.07 -0.85 6.03
CA LYS A 53 -17.86 -2.01 6.89
C LYS A 53 -19.12 -2.37 7.69
N GLN A 54 -19.81 -1.38 8.25
CA GLN A 54 -21.06 -1.60 8.98
C GLN A 54 -22.17 -2.13 8.06
N PHE A 55 -22.21 -1.66 6.82
CA PHE A 55 -23.16 -2.15 5.81
C PHE A 55 -22.85 -3.60 5.40
N GLU A 56 -21.58 -3.97 5.20
CA GLU A 56 -21.15 -5.34 4.90
C GLU A 56 -21.49 -6.33 6.02
N GLU A 57 -21.23 -5.93 7.28
CA GLU A 57 -21.58 -6.72 8.47
C GLU A 57 -23.10 -6.91 8.58
N ALA A 58 -23.88 -5.86 8.30
CA ALA A 58 -25.34 -5.91 8.34
C ALA A 58 -25.96 -6.76 7.22
N GLN A 59 -25.32 -6.80 6.04
CA GLN A 59 -25.78 -7.58 4.88
C GLN A 59 -25.14 -8.97 4.80
N ASN A 60 -24.19 -9.29 5.69
CA ASN A 60 -23.44 -10.55 5.74
C ASN A 60 -22.82 -10.94 4.38
N VAL A 61 -22.40 -9.93 3.62
CA VAL A 61 -21.71 -10.08 2.34
C VAL A 61 -20.39 -9.33 2.43
N ALA A 62 -19.29 -10.06 2.56
CA ALA A 62 -17.96 -9.48 2.44
C ALA A 62 -17.70 -9.20 0.95
N TYR A 63 -17.89 -7.97 0.50
CA TYR A 63 -17.62 -7.61 -0.88
C TYR A 63 -16.16 -7.16 -1.01
N ILE A 64 -15.25 -8.13 -1.19
CA ILE A 64 -13.88 -7.78 -1.55
C ILE A 64 -13.93 -7.18 -2.96
N THR A 65 -13.74 -5.86 -3.05
CA THR A 65 -13.75 -5.15 -4.34
C THR A 65 -12.63 -5.69 -5.23
N ASN A 66 -12.77 -5.56 -6.55
CA ASN A 66 -11.67 -5.94 -7.46
C ASN A 66 -10.38 -5.16 -7.14
N ALA A 67 -10.51 -3.89 -6.73
CA ALA A 67 -9.39 -3.07 -6.27
C ALA A 67 -8.72 -3.67 -5.03
N GLU A 68 -9.49 -4.07 -4.03
CA GLU A 68 -8.96 -4.71 -2.82
C GLU A 68 -8.32 -6.08 -3.10
N ARG A 69 -8.91 -6.89 -3.99
CA ARG A 69 -8.31 -8.15 -4.43
C ARG A 69 -6.96 -7.95 -5.12
N ILE A 70 -6.86 -6.92 -5.97
CA ILE A 70 -5.62 -6.56 -6.66
C ILE A 70 -4.61 -6.03 -5.64
N GLY A 71 -5.00 -5.09 -4.78
CA GLY A 71 -4.16 -4.51 -3.74
C GLY A 71 -3.58 -5.57 -2.80
N ARG A 72 -4.41 -6.50 -2.29
CA ARG A 72 -3.94 -7.61 -1.45
C ARG A 72 -2.95 -8.53 -2.19
N ARG A 73 -3.20 -8.78 -3.47
CA ARG A 73 -2.33 -9.65 -4.29
C ARG A 73 -0.97 -9.00 -4.55
N GLU A 74 -0.96 -7.74 -4.97
CA GLU A 74 0.27 -7.02 -5.28
C GLU A 74 1.06 -6.75 -4.00
N GLY A 75 0.41 -6.30 -2.91
CA GLY A 75 1.07 -6.12 -1.61
C GLY A 75 1.67 -7.42 -1.06
N PHE A 76 1.00 -8.56 -1.23
CA PHE A 76 1.59 -9.86 -0.86
C PHE A 76 2.81 -10.23 -1.72
N LYS A 77 2.78 -9.96 -3.02
CA LYS A 77 3.91 -10.24 -3.92
C LYS A 77 5.11 -9.35 -3.59
N GLU A 78 4.88 -8.06 -3.43
CA GLU A 78 5.89 -7.06 -3.13
C GLU A 78 6.54 -7.35 -1.77
N GLY A 79 5.75 -7.47 -0.70
CA GLY A 79 6.29 -7.79 0.62
C GLY A 79 7.03 -9.13 0.68
N ARG A 80 6.61 -10.12 -0.13
CA ARG A 80 7.35 -11.40 -0.24
C ARG A 80 8.67 -11.24 -1.00
N GLN A 81 8.73 -10.36 -1.99
CA GLN A 81 9.95 -10.09 -2.74
C GLN A 81 10.94 -9.30 -1.89
N GLU A 82 10.49 -8.21 -1.28
CA GLU A 82 11.29 -7.37 -0.38
C GLU A 82 11.84 -8.19 0.79
N GLY A 83 10.97 -8.91 1.52
CA GLY A 83 11.40 -9.71 2.66
C GLY A 83 12.42 -10.81 2.30
N ARG A 84 12.38 -11.36 1.08
CA ARG A 84 13.42 -12.29 0.61
C ARG A 84 14.72 -11.59 0.28
N GLN A 85 14.67 -10.41 -0.32
CA GLN A 85 15.87 -9.63 -0.65
C GLN A 85 16.56 -9.16 0.64
N GLU A 86 15.82 -8.52 1.54
CA GLU A 86 16.32 -8.09 2.85
C GLU A 86 16.90 -9.25 3.65
N GLY A 87 16.19 -10.38 3.73
CA GLY A 87 16.67 -11.57 4.42
C GLY A 87 17.94 -12.16 3.80
N THR A 88 18.07 -12.12 2.47
CA THR A 88 19.27 -12.58 1.76
C THR A 88 20.45 -11.65 2.04
N GLU A 89 20.25 -10.34 1.92
CA GLU A 89 21.29 -9.34 2.20
C GLU A 89 21.76 -9.40 3.65
N GLN A 90 20.84 -9.50 4.60
CA GLN A 90 21.17 -9.61 6.02
C GLN A 90 21.97 -10.89 6.28
N THR A 91 21.55 -12.03 5.74
CA THR A 91 22.27 -13.29 5.89
C THR A 91 23.67 -13.23 5.29
N GLN A 92 23.83 -12.59 4.12
CA GLN A 92 25.13 -12.41 3.48
C GLN A 92 26.06 -11.54 4.33
N ARG A 93 25.55 -10.45 4.92
CA ARG A 93 26.29 -9.59 5.85
C ARG A 93 26.68 -10.34 7.13
N ASP A 94 25.76 -11.05 7.75
CA ASP A 94 26.00 -11.79 9.00
C ASP A 94 27.07 -12.87 8.81
N ILE A 95 27.01 -13.62 7.70
CA ILE A 95 28.03 -14.60 7.34
C ILE A 95 29.37 -13.90 7.07
N ALA A 96 29.39 -12.77 6.36
CA ALA A 96 30.62 -12.03 6.10
C ALA A 96 31.29 -11.58 7.40
N ILE A 97 30.52 -11.04 8.35
CA ILE A 97 31.02 -10.63 9.67
C ILE A 97 31.58 -11.83 10.45
N ALA A 98 30.88 -12.98 10.44
CA ALA A 98 31.37 -14.18 11.09
C ALA A 98 32.71 -14.65 10.49
N LEU A 99 32.84 -14.66 9.17
CA LEU A 99 34.08 -15.06 8.48
C LEU A 99 35.23 -14.05 8.69
N LEU A 100 34.93 -12.75 8.78
CA LEU A 100 35.90 -11.71 9.12
C LEU A 100 36.49 -11.94 10.51
N ARG A 101 35.63 -12.29 11.50
CA ARG A 101 36.05 -12.62 12.87
C ARG A 101 36.91 -13.89 12.93
N GLU A 102 36.70 -14.84 12.03
CA GLU A 102 37.54 -16.03 11.88
C GLU A 102 38.87 -15.73 11.17
N GLY A 103 39.12 -14.50 10.73
CA GLY A 103 40.37 -14.09 10.08
C GLY A 103 40.47 -14.51 8.62
N MET A 104 39.35 -14.81 7.96
CA MET A 104 39.34 -15.16 6.54
C MET A 104 39.66 -13.95 5.65
N SER A 105 40.37 -14.17 4.54
CA SER A 105 40.72 -13.12 3.58
C SER A 105 39.48 -12.50 2.93
N ILE A 106 39.48 -11.17 2.74
CA ILE A 106 38.39 -10.39 2.16
C ILE A 106 37.95 -10.93 0.79
N GLU A 107 38.90 -11.33 -0.05
CA GLU A 107 38.64 -11.85 -1.40
C GLU A 107 37.84 -13.15 -1.34
N LYS A 108 38.14 -14.00 -0.36
CA LYS A 108 37.44 -15.27 -0.16
C LYS A 108 36.05 -15.06 0.42
N ILE A 109 35.90 -14.11 1.33
CA ILE A 109 34.61 -13.73 1.90
C ILE A 109 33.69 -13.20 0.80
N ALA A 110 34.15 -12.25 -0.01
CA ALA A 110 33.42 -11.71 -1.16
C ALA A 110 32.96 -12.83 -2.12
N GLN A 111 33.82 -13.81 -2.39
CA GLN A 111 33.47 -14.96 -3.23
C GLN A 111 32.35 -15.83 -2.63
N VAL A 112 32.40 -16.10 -1.31
CA VAL A 112 31.46 -17.01 -0.64
C VAL A 112 30.11 -16.34 -0.37
N THR A 113 30.11 -15.09 0.10
CA THR A 113 28.89 -14.36 0.45
C THR A 113 28.26 -13.67 -0.76
N LYS A 114 28.97 -13.61 -1.89
CA LYS A 114 28.59 -12.86 -3.10
C LYS A 114 28.48 -11.35 -2.89
N LEU A 115 29.09 -10.84 -1.81
CA LEU A 115 29.26 -9.41 -1.60
C LEU A 115 30.43 -8.88 -2.43
N SER A 116 30.42 -7.59 -2.74
CA SER A 116 31.59 -6.94 -3.32
C SER A 116 32.72 -6.82 -2.29
N ILE A 117 33.96 -6.71 -2.77
CA ILE A 117 35.12 -6.47 -1.90
C ILE A 117 34.92 -5.19 -1.09
N GLU A 118 34.37 -4.14 -1.70
CA GLU A 118 34.06 -2.87 -1.04
C GLU A 118 33.05 -3.05 0.11
N GLN A 119 31.99 -3.84 -0.10
CA GLN A 119 31.02 -4.14 0.95
C GLN A 119 31.65 -4.90 2.12
N VAL A 120 32.54 -5.85 1.86
CA VAL A 120 33.24 -6.60 2.90
C VAL A 120 34.23 -5.69 3.66
N GLN A 121 34.93 -4.79 2.96
CA GLN A 121 35.81 -3.79 3.58
C GLN A 121 35.04 -2.82 4.47
N GLN A 122 33.87 -2.38 4.01
CA GLN A 122 32.98 -1.54 4.80
C GLN A 122 32.54 -2.25 6.09
N LEU A 123 32.08 -3.50 6.00
CA LEU A 123 31.69 -4.30 7.16
C LEU A 123 32.84 -4.50 8.16
N GLN A 124 34.08 -4.65 7.68
CA GLN A 124 35.27 -4.73 8.52
C GLN A 124 35.56 -3.41 9.25
N SER A 125 35.35 -2.27 8.60
CA SER A 125 35.55 -0.95 9.21
C SER A 125 34.48 -0.59 10.25
N GLU A 126 33.25 -1.11 10.07
CA GLU A 126 32.11 -0.88 10.97
C GLU A 126 32.13 -1.80 12.20
N ASN A 127 32.80 -2.96 12.11
CA ASN A 127 32.94 -3.93 13.20
C ASN A 127 34.42 -4.37 13.39
N PRO A 128 35.26 -3.55 14.05
CA PRO A 128 36.66 -3.88 14.31
C PRO A 128 36.86 -5.08 15.26
#